data_AF-A0A178X6V3-F1
#
_entry.id   AF-A0A178X6V3-F1
#
_cell.length_a   1.000
_cell.length_b   1.000
_cell.length_c   1.000
_cell.angle_alpha   90.00
_cell.angle_beta   90.00
_cell.angle_gamma   90.00
#
_symmetry.space_group_name_H-M   'P 1'
#
loop_
_entity.id
_entity.type
_entity.pdbx_description
1 polymer ?
#
loop_
_entity_poly.entity_id
_entity_poly.type
_entity_poly.pdbx_seq_one_letter_code
_entity_poly.pdbx_strand_id
1 'polypeptide(L)'
;MLDNRNAGTVDWVLDQSLHGMLARFGATSLGWYAASAALCLLAGALLVREFHRRGDPRAALLVTAGCGLLVSPLSWTHHWIWAVPLAGFLSGRRALICAGAVFSGIALAVVPEGGHRGLSWNPGEMVLGNASVLSALAAGAVLSVRMLTRRFPGRPARPARRVR
;
A
#
# COMPACT_ATOMS: atom_id res chain seq x y z
N MET A 1 23.53 5.92 19.86
CA MET A 1 22.49 5.94 20.91
C MET A 1 21.19 6.30 20.20
N LEU A 2 20.33 5.32 19.95
CA LEU A 2 19.08 5.51 19.18
C LEU A 2 18.10 6.29 20.05
N ASP A 3 17.97 7.59 19.82
CA ASP A 3 16.95 8.39 20.49
C ASP A 3 15.58 8.07 19.87
N ASN A 4 14.75 7.35 20.63
CA ASN A 4 13.38 6.98 20.26
C ASN A 4 12.40 8.16 20.30
N ARG A 5 12.85 9.37 20.67
CA ARG A 5 11.99 10.56 20.76
C ARG A 5 11.48 11.06 19.42
N ASN A 6 12.14 10.71 18.31
CA ASN A 6 11.72 11.11 16.96
C ASN A 6 10.84 10.07 16.26
N ALA A 7 10.74 8.84 16.80
CA ALA A 7 9.90 7.77 16.25
C ALA A 7 8.39 8.05 16.42
N GLY A 8 8.02 9.12 17.14
CA GLY A 8 6.65 9.49 17.46
C GLY A 8 6.07 10.69 16.69
N THR A 9 6.84 11.38 15.85
CA THR A 9 6.28 12.46 15.02
C THR A 9 5.78 11.87 13.71
N VAL A 10 4.46 11.88 13.54
CA VAL A 10 3.75 11.28 12.40
C VAL A 10 4.15 11.87 11.04
N ASP A 11 4.76 13.05 10.98
CA ASP A 11 5.24 13.66 9.73
C ASP A 11 6.59 13.10 9.24
N TRP A 12 7.27 12.29 10.05
CA TRP A 12 8.64 11.87 9.79
C TRP A 12 8.76 11.07 8.49
N VAL A 13 9.71 11.42 7.62
CA VAL A 13 9.82 10.88 6.24
C VAL A 13 9.81 9.35 6.11
N LEU A 14 10.23 8.60 7.13
CA LEU A 14 10.20 7.14 7.03
C LEU A 14 8.85 6.52 7.42
N ASP A 15 7.91 7.30 7.93
CA ASP A 15 6.54 6.83 8.12
C ASP A 15 5.80 6.79 6.78
N GLN A 16 5.84 5.63 6.16
CA GLN A 16 5.15 5.29 4.93
C GLN A 16 3.77 4.71 5.20
N SER A 17 2.99 5.35 6.08
CA SER A 17 1.58 5.05 6.36
C SER A 17 0.65 6.11 5.73
N LEU A 18 -0.67 5.81 5.66
CA LEU A 18 -1.67 6.84 5.33
C LEU A 18 -1.68 7.97 6.37
N HIS A 19 -1.43 7.64 7.64
CA HIS A 19 -1.39 8.61 8.72
C HIS A 19 -0.26 9.62 8.52
N GLY A 20 0.95 9.14 8.23
CA GLY A 20 2.09 10.01 7.99
C GLY A 20 1.99 10.81 6.70
N MET A 21 1.44 10.24 5.62
CA MET A 21 1.15 11.00 4.41
C MET A 21 0.17 12.15 4.68
N LEU A 22 -0.94 11.89 5.40
CA LEU A 22 -1.92 12.92 5.76
C LEU A 22 -1.29 14.01 6.64
N ALA A 23 -0.44 13.64 7.59
CA ALA A 23 0.28 14.59 8.43
C ALA A 23 1.17 15.55 7.61
N ARG A 24 1.84 15.06 6.56
CA ARG A 24 2.63 15.90 5.64
C ARG A 24 1.77 16.86 4.83
N PHE A 25 0.53 16.50 4.53
CA PHE A 25 -0.42 17.43 3.90
C PHE A 25 -1.14 18.36 4.90
N GLY A 26 -0.76 18.34 6.18
CA GLY A 26 -1.41 19.14 7.25
C GLY A 26 -2.78 18.60 7.68
N ALA A 27 -3.19 17.43 7.19
CA ALA A 27 -4.45 16.77 7.53
C ALA A 27 -4.29 15.87 8.77
N THR A 28 -4.03 16.47 9.93
CA THR A 28 -3.66 15.75 11.17
C THR A 28 -4.85 15.24 11.99
N SER A 29 -6.09 15.49 11.56
CA SER A 29 -7.27 15.06 12.32
C SER A 29 -7.44 13.54 12.31
N LEU A 30 -7.85 12.98 13.46
CA LEU A 30 -8.19 11.56 13.56
C LEU A 30 -9.30 11.17 12.56
N GLY A 31 -10.20 12.11 12.24
CA GLY A 31 -11.27 11.91 11.27
C GLY A 31 -10.75 11.61 9.86
N TRP A 32 -9.76 12.36 9.37
CA TRP A 32 -9.15 12.10 8.05
C TRP A 32 -8.45 10.75 8.00
N TYR A 33 -7.69 10.43 9.04
CA TYR A 33 -7.04 9.13 9.13
C TYR A 33 -8.06 7.99 9.17
N ALA A 34 -9.05 8.06 10.06
CA ALA A 34 -10.09 7.03 10.19
C ALA A 34 -10.89 6.84 8.89
N ALA A 35 -11.27 7.94 8.21
CA ALA A 35 -11.98 7.88 6.94
C ALA A 35 -11.13 7.23 5.85
N SER A 36 -9.86 7.62 5.71
CA SER A 36 -8.94 7.04 4.72
C SER A 36 -8.65 5.56 4.99
N ALA A 37 -8.48 5.19 6.27
CA ALA A 37 -8.29 3.82 6.70
C ALA A 37 -9.53 2.96 6.42
N ALA A 38 -10.72 3.45 6.77
CA ALA A 38 -11.98 2.77 6.49
C ALA A 38 -12.18 2.54 4.99
N LEU A 39 -11.89 3.55 4.16
CA LEU A 39 -11.96 3.42 2.70
C LEU A 39 -10.97 2.38 2.18
N CYS A 40 -9.72 2.40 2.67
CA CYS A 40 -8.71 1.42 2.30
C CYS A 40 -9.13 -0.01 2.68
N LEU A 41 -9.64 -0.23 3.89
CA LEU A 41 -10.11 -1.52 4.35
C LEU A 41 -11.32 -2.02 3.55
N LEU A 42 -12.27 -1.14 3.25
CA LEU A 42 -13.44 -1.48 2.44
C LEU A 42 -13.03 -1.92 1.02
N ALA A 43 -12.20 -1.14 0.34
CA ALA A 43 -11.69 -1.48 -0.98
C ALA A 43 -10.89 -2.79 -0.96
N GLY A 44 -10.02 -2.95 0.04
CA GLY A 44 -9.24 -4.16 0.27
C GLY A 44 -10.12 -5.40 0.46
N ALA A 45 -11.14 -5.31 1.31
CA ALA A 45 -12.06 -6.41 1.57
C ALA A 45 -12.83 -6.85 0.31
N LEU A 46 -13.26 -5.91 -0.52
CA LEU A 46 -13.91 -6.20 -1.80
C LEU A 46 -12.96 -6.94 -2.76
N LEU A 47 -11.72 -6.47 -2.89
CA LEU A 47 -10.69 -7.10 -3.71
C LEU A 47 -10.35 -8.51 -3.21
N VAL A 48 -10.13 -8.68 -1.90
CA VAL A 48 -9.82 -9.97 -1.27
C VAL A 48 -10.93 -10.98 -1.49
N ARG A 49 -12.19 -10.57 -1.26
CA ARG A 49 -13.37 -11.41 -1.50
C ARG A 49 -13.41 -11.89 -2.96
N GLU A 50 -13.11 -11.00 -3.89
CA GLU A 50 -13.15 -11.29 -5.31
C GLU A 50 -12.01 -12.22 -5.74
N PHE A 51 -10.79 -12.01 -5.26
CA PHE A 51 -9.67 -12.91 -5.52
C PHE A 51 -9.89 -14.31 -4.96
N HIS A 52 -10.49 -14.43 -3.77
CA HIS A 52 -10.91 -15.73 -3.24
C HIS A 52 -11.96 -16.42 -4.12
N ARG A 53 -12.95 -15.68 -4.64
CA ARG A 53 -13.95 -16.22 -5.59
C ARG A 53 -13.31 -16.73 -6.88
N ARG A 54 -12.22 -16.10 -7.33
CA ARG A 54 -11.45 -16.50 -8.52
C ARG A 54 -10.45 -17.63 -8.27
N GLY A 55 -10.29 -18.07 -7.03
CA GLY A 55 -9.31 -19.09 -6.66
C GLY A 55 -7.85 -18.59 -6.67
N ASP A 56 -7.63 -17.29 -6.48
CA ASP A 56 -6.30 -16.69 -6.38
C ASP A 56 -6.00 -16.20 -4.95
N PRO A 57 -5.64 -17.11 -4.03
CA PRO A 57 -5.33 -16.74 -2.65
C PRO A 57 -4.05 -15.91 -2.52
N ARG A 58 -3.17 -15.93 -3.53
CA ARG A 58 -1.91 -15.18 -3.52
C ARG A 58 -2.19 -13.69 -3.71
N ALA A 59 -3.02 -13.33 -4.68
CA ALA A 59 -3.46 -11.96 -4.87
C ALA A 59 -4.23 -11.43 -3.64
N ALA A 60 -5.09 -12.27 -3.05
CA ALA A 60 -5.79 -11.93 -1.81
C ALA A 60 -4.81 -11.61 -0.66
N LEU A 61 -3.78 -12.45 -0.45
CA LEU A 61 -2.75 -12.23 0.56
C LEU A 61 -2.02 -10.90 0.35
N LEU A 62 -1.63 -10.59 -0.90
CA LEU A 62 -0.90 -9.37 -1.23
C LEU A 62 -1.74 -8.10 -1.01
N VAL A 63 -3.04 -8.15 -1.32
CA VAL A 63 -3.96 -7.04 -1.03
C VAL A 63 -4.10 -6.83 0.48
N THR A 64 -4.27 -7.92 1.24
CA THR A 64 -4.35 -7.85 2.71
C THR A 64 -3.09 -7.25 3.32
N ALA A 65 -1.91 -7.70 2.88
CA ALA A 65 -0.63 -7.18 3.34
C ALA A 65 -0.49 -5.67 3.02
N GLY A 66 -0.83 -5.26 1.80
CA GLY A 66 -0.81 -3.84 1.41
C GLY A 66 -1.76 -2.96 2.23
N CYS A 67 -2.97 -3.44 2.50
CA CYS A 67 -3.93 -2.70 3.34
C CYS A 67 -3.44 -2.58 4.78
N GLY A 68 -2.87 -3.65 5.34
CA GLY A 68 -2.29 -3.62 6.69
C GLY A 68 -1.16 -2.59 6.81
N LEU A 69 -0.32 -2.47 5.78
CA LEU A 69 0.75 -1.47 5.74
C LEU A 69 0.21 -0.03 5.62
N LEU A 70 -0.82 0.19 4.81
CA LEU A 70 -1.42 1.52 4.62
C LEU A 70 -2.14 2.02 5.88
N VAL A 71 -2.84 1.12 6.58
CA VAL A 71 -3.70 1.43 7.74
C VAL A 71 -2.94 1.30 9.06
N SER A 72 -1.71 0.79 9.07
CA SER A 72 -0.88 0.85 10.27
C SER A 72 -0.65 2.32 10.66
N PRO A 73 -0.75 2.68 11.95
CA PRO A 73 -0.49 4.05 12.39
C PRO A 73 0.95 4.49 12.12
N LEU A 74 1.88 3.53 12.00
CA LEU A 74 3.28 3.73 11.66
C LEU A 74 3.73 2.58 10.75
N SER A 75 4.26 2.89 9.57
CA SER A 75 4.77 1.91 8.62
C SER A 75 6.14 2.30 8.10
N TRP A 76 7.18 1.59 8.52
CA TRP A 76 8.55 1.89 8.12
C TRP A 76 8.82 1.34 6.72
N THR A 77 9.76 1.95 6.00
CA THR A 77 10.15 1.52 4.64
C THR A 77 10.47 0.02 4.54
N HIS A 78 11.08 -0.56 5.57
CA HIS A 78 11.40 -1.99 5.61
C HIS A 78 10.17 -2.91 5.83
N HIS A 79 9.05 -2.39 6.35
CA HIS A 79 7.79 -3.14 6.44
C HIS A 79 7.18 -3.37 5.05
N TRP A 80 7.54 -2.55 4.06
CA TRP A 80 7.07 -2.65 2.69
C TRP A 80 7.72 -3.75 1.85
N ILE A 81 8.37 -4.73 2.49
CA ILE A 81 8.88 -5.94 1.83
C ILE A 81 7.81 -6.67 1.00
N TRP A 82 6.53 -6.53 1.36
CA TRP A 82 5.38 -7.08 0.62
C TRP A 82 5.02 -6.31 -0.67
N ALA A 83 5.48 -5.07 -0.85
CA ALA A 83 5.33 -4.36 -2.11
C ALA A 83 6.16 -5.01 -3.24
N VAL A 84 7.28 -5.65 -2.90
CA VAL A 84 8.12 -6.37 -3.87
C VAL A 84 7.34 -7.48 -4.59
N PRO A 85 6.77 -8.50 -3.90
CA PRO A 85 5.99 -9.53 -4.58
C PRO A 85 4.73 -8.99 -5.26
N LEU A 86 4.10 -7.93 -4.74
CA LEU A 86 2.96 -7.28 -5.42
C LEU A 86 3.37 -6.62 -6.75
N ALA A 87 4.50 -5.90 -6.77
CA ALA A 87 5.05 -5.32 -7.99
C ALA A 87 5.43 -6.41 -9.01
N GLY A 88 6.03 -7.51 -8.53
CA GLY A 88 6.32 -8.68 -9.36
C GLY A 88 5.06 -9.33 -9.93
N PHE A 89 4.00 -9.45 -9.14
CA PHE A 89 2.70 -9.98 -9.56
C PHE A 89 2.05 -9.11 -10.65
N LEU A 90 2.14 -7.79 -10.54
CA LEU A 90 1.50 -6.87 -11.47
C LEU A 90 2.31 -6.63 -12.76
N SER A 91 3.64 -6.66 -12.69
CA SER A 91 4.52 -6.09 -13.72
C SER A 91 5.73 -6.98 -14.10
N GLY A 92 5.91 -8.15 -13.47
CA GLY A 92 6.95 -9.12 -13.81
C GLY A 92 8.31 -8.88 -13.13
N ARG A 93 9.32 -9.69 -13.52
CA ARG A 93 10.58 -9.88 -12.79
C ARG A 93 11.48 -8.63 -12.69
N ARG A 94 11.39 -7.70 -13.65
CA ARG A 94 12.11 -6.41 -13.59
C ARG A 94 11.58 -5.48 -12.49
N ALA A 95 10.27 -5.54 -12.22
CA ALA A 95 9.65 -4.77 -11.14
C ALA A 95 10.07 -5.27 -9.75
N LEU A 96 10.43 -6.56 -9.61
CA LEU A 96 10.96 -7.11 -8.36
C LEU A 96 12.29 -6.46 -7.95
N ILE A 97 13.19 -6.23 -8.92
CA ILE A 97 14.53 -5.68 -8.67
C ILE A 97 14.43 -4.18 -8.32
N CYS A 98 13.63 -3.43 -9.08
CA CYS A 98 13.38 -2.01 -8.79
C CYS A 98 12.66 -1.82 -7.45
N ALA A 99 11.64 -2.64 -7.16
CA ALA A 99 10.95 -2.60 -5.88
C ALA A 99 11.91 -2.97 -4.73
N GLY A 100 12.71 -4.04 -4.87
CA GLY A 100 13.73 -4.40 -3.87
C GLY A 100 14.65 -3.24 -3.54
N ALA A 101 15.23 -2.57 -4.56
CA ALA A 101 16.11 -1.43 -4.34
C ALA A 101 15.43 -0.23 -3.65
N VAL A 102 14.17 0.06 -3.99
CA VAL A 102 13.39 1.15 -3.39
C VAL A 102 13.00 0.83 -1.94
N PHE A 103 12.63 -0.41 -1.64
CA PHE A 103 12.10 -0.82 -0.33
C PHE A 103 13.16 -1.35 0.65
N SER A 104 14.39 -1.63 0.20
CA SER A 104 15.54 -2.00 1.08
C SER A 104 16.20 -0.81 1.77
N GLY A 105 15.67 0.41 1.62
CA GLY A 105 16.15 1.58 2.36
C GLY A 105 17.19 2.42 1.62
N ILE A 106 17.38 2.27 0.30
CA ILE A 106 18.25 3.20 -0.46
C ILE A 106 17.66 4.62 -0.50
N ALA A 107 16.33 4.77 -0.44
CA ALA A 107 15.68 6.06 -0.27
C ALA A 107 16.08 6.79 1.04
N LEU A 108 16.54 6.05 2.06
CA LEU A 108 17.04 6.59 3.33
C LEU A 108 18.31 7.42 3.17
N ALA A 109 19.07 7.18 2.11
CA ALA A 109 20.34 7.87 1.86
C ALA A 109 20.17 9.19 1.09
N VAL A 110 18.99 9.43 0.50
CA VAL A 110 18.78 10.52 -0.48
C VAL A 110 18.07 11.73 0.11
N VAL A 111 17.38 11.61 1.25
CA VAL A 111 16.69 12.76 1.89
C VAL A 111 17.69 13.48 2.81
N PRO A 112 18.24 14.63 2.39
CA PRO A 112 19.20 15.37 3.18
C PRO A 112 18.41 16.11 4.27
N GLU A 113 18.88 16.04 5.51
CA GLU A 113 18.42 16.87 6.63
C GLU A 113 17.11 16.44 7.30
N GLY A 114 17.22 15.44 8.19
CA GLY A 114 16.48 15.45 9.47
C GLY A 114 15.02 15.04 9.47
N GLY A 115 14.41 14.68 8.33
CA GLY A 115 13.15 13.92 8.26
C GLY A 115 11.87 14.58 8.80
N HIS A 116 11.94 15.71 9.50
CA HIS A 116 10.81 16.48 10.04
C HIS A 116 10.61 17.76 9.22
N ARG A 117 9.91 17.65 8.09
CA ARG A 117 9.68 18.79 7.17
C ARG A 117 8.33 18.69 6.48
N GLY A 118 7.33 18.12 7.17
CA GLY A 118 6.06 17.70 6.56
C GLY A 118 5.40 18.72 5.64
N LEU A 119 5.49 20.03 5.93
CA LEU A 119 4.85 21.11 5.15
C LEU A 119 5.80 21.94 4.26
N SER A 120 7.12 21.77 4.35
CA SER A 120 8.09 22.59 3.60
C SER A 120 8.71 21.90 2.38
N TRP A 121 8.29 20.66 2.11
CA TRP A 121 8.79 19.90 0.97
C TRP A 121 8.29 20.46 -0.36
N ASN A 122 9.16 20.38 -1.37
CA ASN A 122 8.76 20.60 -2.74
C ASN A 122 7.93 19.41 -3.30
N PRO A 123 7.22 19.57 -4.43
CA PRO A 123 6.40 18.49 -4.99
C PRO A 123 7.16 17.19 -5.29
N GLY A 124 8.44 17.27 -5.67
CA GLY A 124 9.28 16.10 -5.93
C GLY A 124 9.60 15.34 -4.65
N GLU A 125 9.95 16.05 -3.58
CA GLU A 125 10.14 15.48 -2.24
C GLU A 125 8.86 14.84 -1.72
N MET A 126 7.69 15.45 -1.96
CA MET A 126 6.39 14.85 -1.62
C MET A 126 6.15 13.52 -2.32
N VAL A 127 6.50 13.41 -3.60
CA VAL A 127 6.37 12.14 -4.33
C VAL A 127 7.35 11.11 -3.79
N LEU A 128 8.62 11.49 -3.61
CA LEU A 128 9.66 10.57 -3.14
C LEU A 128 9.41 10.09 -1.71
N GLY A 129 9.07 10.99 -0.80
CA GLY A 129 8.79 10.67 0.60
C GLY A 129 7.41 10.05 0.84
N ASN A 130 6.58 9.86 -0.18
CA ASN A 130 5.34 9.05 -0.10
C ASN A 130 5.32 7.91 -1.14
N ALA A 131 6.45 7.59 -1.76
CA ALA A 131 6.51 6.67 -2.90
C ALA A 131 5.91 5.28 -2.59
N SER A 132 6.09 4.79 -1.35
CA SER A 132 5.54 3.49 -0.92
C SER A 132 4.01 3.53 -0.87
N VAL A 133 3.46 4.56 -0.23
CA VAL A 133 2.01 4.77 -0.09
C VAL A 133 1.38 4.97 -1.47
N LEU A 134 1.96 5.84 -2.29
CA LEU A 134 1.49 6.12 -3.65
C LEU A 134 1.51 4.86 -4.54
N SER A 135 2.57 4.05 -4.46
CA SER A 135 2.67 2.80 -5.21
C SER A 135 1.57 1.81 -4.83
N ALA A 136 1.28 1.69 -3.52
CA ALA A 136 0.24 0.80 -3.02
C ALA A 136 -1.17 1.25 -3.42
N LEU A 137 -1.45 2.56 -3.33
CA LEU A 137 -2.70 3.16 -3.79
C LEU A 137 -2.90 2.95 -5.29
N ALA A 138 -1.85 3.19 -6.10
CA ALA A 138 -1.89 2.96 -7.54
C ALA A 138 -2.14 1.49 -7.88
N ALA A 139 -1.47 0.55 -7.21
CA ALA A 139 -1.70 -0.88 -7.37
C ALA A 139 -3.16 -1.26 -7.04
N GLY A 140 -3.68 -0.78 -5.90
CA GLY A 140 -5.07 -0.99 -5.50
C GLY A 140 -6.08 -0.42 -6.50
N ALA A 141 -5.81 0.76 -7.04
CA ALA A 141 -6.62 1.40 -8.07
C ALA A 141 -6.62 0.58 -9.38
N VAL A 142 -5.45 0.14 -9.85
CA VAL A 142 -5.33 -0.71 -11.05
C VAL A 142 -6.09 -2.03 -10.86
N LEU A 143 -5.98 -2.66 -9.69
CA LEU A 143 -6.72 -3.88 -9.38
C LEU A 143 -8.24 -3.65 -9.36
N SER A 144 -8.69 -2.55 -8.77
CA SER A 144 -10.09 -2.15 -8.75
C SER A 144 -10.63 -1.88 -10.16
N VAL A 145 -9.89 -1.15 -10.99
CA VAL A 145 -10.28 -0.90 -12.39
C VAL A 145 -10.32 -2.20 -13.19
N ARG A 146 -9.33 -3.08 -13.04
CA ARG A 146 -9.32 -4.41 -13.70
C ARG A 146 -10.50 -5.28 -13.24
N MET A 147 -10.94 -5.13 -11.99
CA MET A 147 -12.14 -5.80 -11.48
C MET A 147 -13.42 -5.26 -12.12
N LEU A 148 -13.55 -3.93 -12.24
CA LEU A 148 -14.75 -3.28 -12.79
C LEU A 148 -14.87 -3.39 -14.32
N THR A 149 -13.74 -3.37 -15.03
CA THR A 149 -13.71 -3.38 -16.51
C THR A 149 -13.82 -4.79 -17.10
N ARG A 150 -13.36 -5.82 -16.39
CA ARG A 150 -13.61 -7.21 -16.78
C ARG A 150 -15.04 -7.58 -16.38
N ARG A 151 -16.02 -7.26 -17.24
CA ARG A 151 -17.38 -7.82 -17.15
C ARG A 151 -17.27 -9.34 -17.15
N PHE A 152 -17.72 -9.95 -16.06
CA PHE A 152 -17.68 -11.39 -15.93
C PHE A 152 -18.73 -12.07 -16.81
N PRO A 153 -18.34 -13.10 -17.58
CA PRO A 153 -19.26 -14.18 -17.91
C PRO A 153 -19.71 -14.80 -16.58
N GLY A 154 -21.02 -14.96 -16.41
CA GLY A 154 -21.60 -15.59 -15.23
C GLY A 154 -20.91 -16.92 -14.91
N ARG A 155 -20.75 -17.19 -13.61
CA ARG A 155 -20.27 -18.47 -13.08
C ARG A 155 -20.92 -19.62 -13.88
N PRO A 156 -20.18 -20.53 -14.54
CA PRO A 156 -20.79 -21.72 -15.10
C PRO A 156 -21.50 -22.45 -13.95
N ALA A 157 -22.78 -22.77 -14.16
CA ALA A 157 -23.56 -23.54 -13.21
C ALA A 157 -22.75 -24.78 -12.82
N ARG A 158 -22.56 -25.00 -11.52
CA ARG A 158 -21.90 -26.21 -11.02
C ARG A 158 -22.76 -27.38 -11.53
N PRO A 159 -22.26 -28.30 -12.39
CA PRO A 159 -23.06 -29.43 -12.82
C PRO A 159 -23.51 -30.19 -11.57
N ALA A 160 -24.82 -30.45 -11.48
CA ALA A 160 -25.41 -31.21 -10.40
C ALA A 160 -24.62 -32.52 -10.27
N ARG A 161 -24.03 -32.74 -9.09
CA ARG A 161 -23.29 -33.95 -8.77
C ARG A 161 -24.28 -35.10 -8.90
N ARG A 162 -24.24 -35.85 -10.02
CA ARG A 162 -24.99 -37.10 -10.15
C ARG A 162 -24.41 -38.04 -9.09
N VAL A 163 -25.17 -38.23 -8.02
CA VAL A 163 -24.99 -39.35 -7.10
C VAL A 163 -25.31 -40.60 -7.93
N ARG A 164 -24.32 -41.47 -8.09
CA ARG A 164 -24.52 -42.85 -8.56
C ARG A 164 -24.65 -43.74 -7.34
#